data_AF-A0A139DNU8-F1
#
_entry.id   AF-A0A139DNU8-F1
#
_cell.length_a   1.000
_cell.length_b   1.000
_cell.length_c   1.000
_cell.angle_alpha   90.00
_cell.angle_beta   90.00
_cell.angle_gamma   90.00
#
_symmetry.space_group_name_H-M   'P 1'
#
loop_
_entity.id
_entity.type
_entity.pdbx_description
1 polymer ?
#
loop_
_entity_poly.entity_id
_entity_poly.type
_entity_poly.pdbx_seq_one_letter_code
_entity_poly.pdbx_strand_id
1 'polypeptide(L)'
;MTTQYLVEQPFTGSILSLVVDGYVEFSGYLYNNGGPDLTVEEYAAKTGKNVVALSGDQVDAEIAAFNQRTYLDAPARRITLEQFVDALETLPPQAYLDIGRFERFNMMEHLNGTITTQYVRYGDTCLCLNVDTTNKDTWVTRDNFETVLAGARDARAETA
;
A
#
# COMPACT_ATOMS: atom_id res chain seq x y z
N MET A 1 -17.70 22.37 -14.12
CA MET A 1 -16.39 22.34 -13.45
C MET A 1 -15.93 20.90 -13.47
N THR A 2 -14.88 20.62 -14.21
CA THR A 2 -14.30 19.28 -14.31
C THR A 2 -13.05 19.25 -13.45
N THR A 3 -13.01 18.35 -12.47
CA THR A 3 -11.86 18.15 -11.60
C THR A 3 -11.22 16.80 -11.92
N GLN A 4 -9.91 16.82 -12.15
CA GLN A 4 -9.06 15.66 -12.35
C GLN A 4 -7.89 15.72 -11.37
N TYR A 5 -7.12 14.64 -11.31
CA TYR A 5 -5.97 14.48 -10.44
C TYR A 5 -4.72 14.38 -11.29
N LEU A 6 -3.74 15.21 -10.99
CA LEU A 6 -2.44 15.17 -11.64
C LEU A 6 -1.57 14.13 -10.95
N VAL A 7 -1.08 13.15 -11.69
CA VAL A 7 -0.18 12.11 -11.19
C VAL A 7 1.05 11.99 -12.06
N GLU A 8 2.15 11.49 -11.48
CA GLU A 8 3.36 11.11 -12.21
C GLU A 8 3.25 9.69 -12.76
N GLN A 9 3.88 9.41 -13.89
CA GLN A 9 3.89 8.10 -14.55
C GLN A 9 5.32 7.55 -14.68
N PRO A 10 5.57 6.29 -14.26
CA PRO A 10 4.62 5.35 -13.63
C PRO A 10 4.12 5.86 -12.27
N PHE A 11 2.89 5.50 -11.89
CA PHE A 11 2.30 6.00 -10.64
C PHE A 11 3.19 5.71 -9.42
N THR A 12 3.50 6.75 -8.66
CA THR A 12 4.47 6.71 -7.56
C THR A 12 3.82 6.55 -6.20
N GLY A 13 2.49 6.39 -6.14
CA GLY A 13 1.74 6.32 -4.89
C GLY A 13 1.31 7.69 -4.35
N SER A 14 1.43 8.76 -5.15
CA SER A 14 1.05 10.11 -4.73
C SER A 14 0.41 10.92 -5.84
N ILE A 15 -0.63 11.66 -5.47
CA ILE A 15 -1.24 12.69 -6.32
C ILE A 15 -0.41 13.96 -6.15
N LEU A 16 -0.01 14.57 -7.26
CA LEU A 16 0.83 15.78 -7.26
C LEU A 16 0.01 17.05 -7.03
N SER A 17 -1.14 17.15 -7.68
CA SER A 17 -2.04 18.30 -7.59
C SER A 17 -3.42 17.95 -8.16
N LEU A 18 -4.34 18.91 -8.12
CA LEU A 18 -5.61 18.86 -8.84
C LEU A 18 -5.48 19.58 -10.18
N VAL A 19 -6.28 19.15 -11.15
CA VAL A 19 -6.47 19.82 -12.44
C VAL A 19 -7.92 20.28 -12.50
N VAL A 20 -8.15 21.59 -12.53
CA VAL A 20 -9.47 22.21 -12.57
C VAL A 20 -9.63 22.93 -13.89
N ASP A 21 -10.64 22.52 -14.66
CA ASP A 21 -10.96 23.08 -15.98
C ASP A 21 -9.72 23.16 -16.93
N GLY A 22 -8.81 22.19 -16.81
CA GLY A 22 -7.60 22.04 -17.65
C GLY A 22 -6.32 22.62 -17.07
N TYR A 23 -6.36 23.26 -15.91
CA TYR A 23 -5.22 23.94 -15.29
C TYR A 23 -4.81 23.27 -13.98
N VAL A 24 -3.49 23.14 -13.75
CA VAL A 24 -2.92 22.55 -12.55
C VAL A 24 -2.97 23.57 -11.41
N GLU A 25 -3.74 23.27 -10.36
CA GLU A 25 -3.90 24.21 -9.24
C GLU A 25 -2.56 24.60 -8.61
N PHE A 26 -2.44 25.88 -8.24
CA PHE A 26 -1.27 26.51 -7.59
C PHE A 26 0.02 26.54 -8.41
N SER A 27 0.02 25.99 -9.62
CA SER A 27 1.21 25.95 -10.46
C SER A 27 1.66 27.34 -10.93
N GLY A 28 0.74 28.30 -11.01
CA GLY A 28 1.05 29.68 -11.35
C GLY A 28 1.93 30.34 -10.29
N TYR A 29 1.58 30.11 -9.03
CA TYR A 29 2.37 30.57 -7.89
C TYR A 29 3.72 29.85 -7.80
N LEU A 30 3.71 28.52 -7.89
CA LEU A 30 4.91 27.71 -7.64
C LEU A 30 5.92 27.72 -8.80
N TYR A 31 5.43 27.79 -10.04
CA TYR A 31 6.24 27.54 -11.23
C TYR A 31 6.12 28.63 -12.30
N ASN A 32 5.27 29.64 -12.08
CA ASN A 32 5.05 30.74 -13.01
C ASN A 32 5.20 32.14 -12.37
N ASN A 33 6.02 32.27 -11.31
CA ASN A 33 6.28 33.53 -10.62
C ASN A 33 5.03 34.28 -10.13
N GLY A 34 4.01 33.56 -9.65
CA GLY A 34 2.73 34.17 -9.26
C GLY A 34 1.80 34.50 -10.43
N GLY A 35 2.13 34.06 -11.65
CA GLY A 35 1.31 34.18 -12.85
C GLY A 35 0.10 33.22 -12.85
N PRO A 36 -0.59 33.08 -14.00
CA PRO A 36 -1.69 32.13 -14.13
C PRO A 36 -1.21 30.69 -13.95
N ASP A 37 -2.13 29.83 -13.48
CA ASP A 37 -1.91 28.39 -13.42
C ASP A 37 -1.60 27.83 -14.82
N LEU A 38 -0.71 26.86 -14.85
CA LEU A 38 -0.22 26.18 -16.03
C LEU A 38 -1.21 25.10 -16.46
N THR A 39 -1.35 24.90 -17.76
CA THR A 39 -1.92 23.67 -18.31
C THR A 39 -1.06 22.45 -17.92
N VAL A 40 -1.59 21.24 -18.07
CA VAL A 40 -0.85 20.00 -17.77
C VAL A 40 0.43 19.90 -18.62
N GLU A 41 0.36 20.28 -19.90
CA GLU A 41 1.51 20.25 -20.82
C GLU A 41 2.59 21.26 -20.42
N GLU A 42 2.19 22.50 -20.09
CA GLU A 42 3.11 23.52 -19.62
C GLU A 42 3.75 23.13 -18.29
N TYR A 43 2.97 22.55 -17.36
CA TYR A 43 3.48 22.02 -16.10
C TYR A 43 4.54 20.94 -16.36
N ALA A 44 4.24 19.95 -17.20
CA ALA A 44 5.17 18.86 -17.54
C ALA A 44 6.48 19.41 -18.14
N ALA A 45 6.38 20.35 -19.08
CA ALA A 45 7.55 21.00 -19.68
C ALA A 45 8.36 21.81 -18.66
N LYS A 46 7.68 22.46 -17.70
CA LYS A 46 8.32 23.29 -16.69
C LYS A 46 9.03 22.48 -15.60
N THR A 47 8.44 21.37 -15.16
CA THR A 47 9.00 20.54 -14.08
C THR A 47 9.85 19.38 -14.59
N GLY A 48 9.76 19.05 -15.88
CA GLY A 48 10.42 17.87 -16.45
C GLY A 48 9.80 16.53 -16.00
N LYS A 49 8.61 16.56 -15.40
CA LYS A 49 7.93 15.35 -14.90
C LYS A 49 7.06 14.73 -16.00
N ASN A 50 7.04 13.41 -16.04
CA ASN A 50 6.10 12.67 -16.89
C ASN A 50 4.74 12.58 -16.18
N VAL A 51 3.84 13.52 -16.44
CA VAL A 51 2.56 13.63 -15.72
C VAL A 51 1.35 13.43 -16.62
N VAL A 52 0.27 12.95 -16.03
CA VAL A 52 -1.04 12.79 -16.69
C VAL A 52 -2.16 13.26 -15.74
N ALA A 53 -3.25 13.77 -16.32
CA ALA A 53 -4.46 14.09 -15.59
C ALA A 53 -5.46 12.93 -15.68
N LEU A 54 -5.91 12.42 -14.55
CA LEU A 54 -6.79 11.26 -14.44
C LEU A 54 -8.11 11.63 -13.76
N SER A 55 -9.19 10.95 -14.13
CA SER A 55 -10.44 11.00 -13.35
C SER A 55 -10.26 10.33 -11.98
N GLY A 56 -11.26 10.48 -11.09
CA GLY A 56 -11.28 9.78 -9.80
C GLY A 56 -11.13 8.26 -9.97
N ASP A 57 -12.00 7.64 -10.76
CA ASP A 57 -11.96 6.19 -11.01
C ASP A 57 -10.62 5.71 -11.59
N GLN A 58 -9.97 6.53 -12.43
CA GLN A 58 -8.66 6.20 -12.99
C GLN A 58 -7.55 6.28 -11.94
N VAL A 59 -7.58 7.28 -11.05
CA VAL A 59 -6.65 7.36 -9.92
C VAL A 59 -6.86 6.24 -8.93
N ASP A 60 -8.10 5.88 -8.63
CA ASP A 60 -8.41 4.76 -7.74
C ASP A 60 -7.84 3.45 -8.29
N ALA A 61 -7.93 3.24 -9.60
CA ALA A 61 -7.30 2.10 -10.27
C ALA A 61 -5.77 2.12 -10.18
N GLU A 62 -5.13 3.28 -10.36
CA GLU A 62 -3.68 3.46 -10.21
C GLU A 62 -3.21 3.21 -8.77
N ILE A 63 -3.97 3.69 -7.78
CA ILE A 63 -3.72 3.46 -6.35
C ILE A 63 -3.86 1.97 -6.03
N ALA A 64 -4.92 1.31 -6.48
CA ALA A 64 -5.11 -0.11 -6.28
C ALA A 64 -3.97 -0.92 -6.92
N ALA A 65 -3.59 -0.60 -8.15
CA ALA A 65 -2.47 -1.25 -8.84
C ALA A 65 -1.12 -0.99 -8.13
N PHE A 66 -0.92 0.20 -7.54
CA PHE A 66 0.28 0.51 -6.76
C PHE A 66 0.31 -0.26 -5.45
N ASN A 67 -0.82 -0.31 -4.77
CA ASN A 67 -0.94 -1.04 -3.53
C ASN A 67 -0.72 -2.54 -3.72
N GLN A 68 -1.26 -3.10 -4.81
CA GLN A 68 -1.04 -4.49 -5.17
C GLN A 68 0.46 -4.77 -5.36
N ARG A 69 1.12 -4.06 -6.27
CA ARG A 69 2.53 -4.31 -6.60
C ARG A 69 3.51 -4.02 -5.45
N THR A 70 3.23 -2.99 -4.65
CA THR A 70 4.16 -2.52 -3.61
C THR A 70 3.98 -3.26 -2.30
N TYR A 71 2.73 -3.58 -1.93
CA TYR A 71 2.43 -4.13 -0.60
C TYR A 71 1.87 -5.55 -0.64
N LEU A 72 0.87 -5.84 -1.48
CA LEU A 72 0.11 -7.09 -1.40
C LEU A 72 0.74 -8.26 -2.18
N ASP A 73 1.50 -7.96 -3.23
CA ASP A 73 2.30 -8.95 -3.97
C ASP A 73 3.60 -9.32 -3.24
N ALA A 74 3.92 -8.61 -2.14
CA ALA A 74 5.08 -8.92 -1.33
C ALA A 74 4.93 -10.33 -0.72
N PRO A 75 5.93 -11.21 -0.86
CA PRO A 75 5.84 -12.56 -0.32
C PRO A 75 5.75 -12.52 1.21
N ALA A 76 5.05 -13.49 1.78
CA ALA A 76 5.05 -13.70 3.22
C ALA A 76 6.48 -13.91 3.73
N ARG A 77 6.71 -13.52 4.98
CA ARG A 77 8.00 -13.69 5.67
C ARG A 77 7.85 -14.69 6.78
N ARG A 78 8.80 -15.63 6.86
CA ARG A 78 8.96 -16.51 8.02
C ARG A 78 9.56 -15.69 9.16
N ILE A 79 8.89 -15.73 10.30
CA ILE A 79 9.30 -15.05 11.52
C ILE A 79 9.47 -16.05 12.65
N THR A 80 10.19 -15.64 13.68
CA THR A 80 10.32 -16.42 14.91
C THR A 80 9.06 -16.30 15.77
N LEU A 81 8.91 -17.23 16.72
CA LEU A 81 7.85 -17.14 17.73
C LEU A 81 7.99 -15.87 18.58
N GLU A 82 9.23 -15.48 18.93
CA GLU A 82 9.51 -14.25 19.66
C GLU A 82 8.96 -13.02 18.92
N GLN A 83 9.27 -12.88 17.63
CA GLN A 83 8.75 -11.79 16.79
C GLN A 83 7.21 -11.78 16.68
N PHE A 84 6.58 -12.96 16.67
CA PHE A 84 5.12 -13.06 16.67
C PHE A 84 4.53 -12.55 18.00
N VAL A 85 5.09 -12.98 19.13
CA VAL A 85 4.65 -12.56 20.47
C VAL A 85 4.90 -11.08 20.69
N ASP A 86 6.08 -10.58 20.31
CA ASP A 86 6.41 -9.15 20.40
C ASP A 86 5.37 -8.30 19.66
N ALA A 87 5.00 -8.69 18.43
CA ALA A 87 3.99 -7.99 17.66
C ALA A 87 2.60 -8.03 18.32
N LEU A 88 2.24 -9.17 18.92
CA LEU A 88 0.96 -9.34 19.63
C LEU A 88 0.89 -8.49 20.92
N GLU A 89 2.02 -8.31 21.61
CA GLU A 89 2.11 -7.57 22.87
C GLU A 89 2.36 -6.06 22.66
N THR A 90 2.75 -5.64 21.45
CA THR A 90 3.06 -4.23 21.15
C THR A 90 1.82 -3.34 21.14
N LEU A 91 0.75 -3.77 20.49
CA LEU A 91 -0.52 -3.03 20.40
C LEU A 91 -1.70 -4.01 20.40
N PRO A 92 -2.91 -3.59 20.82
CA PRO A 92 -4.09 -4.44 20.74
C PRO A 92 -4.30 -4.98 19.32
N PRO A 93 -4.45 -6.30 19.14
CA PRO A 93 -4.61 -6.89 17.81
C PRO A 93 -5.99 -6.57 17.22
N GLN A 94 -6.04 -6.35 15.91
CA GLN A 94 -7.30 -6.32 15.16
C GLN A 94 -7.63 -7.72 14.64
N ALA A 95 -8.91 -8.10 14.70
CA ALA A 95 -9.42 -9.37 14.16
C ALA A 95 -8.65 -10.62 14.65
N TYR A 96 -8.25 -10.59 15.94
CA TYR A 96 -7.59 -11.71 16.61
C TYR A 96 -8.45 -12.97 16.56
N LEU A 97 -7.81 -14.09 16.22
CA LEU A 97 -8.42 -15.40 16.15
C LEU A 97 -7.44 -16.44 16.70
N ASP A 98 -7.90 -17.22 17.68
CA ASP A 98 -7.19 -18.37 18.21
C ASP A 98 -8.12 -19.59 18.10
N ILE A 99 -7.72 -20.56 17.28
CA ILE A 99 -8.38 -21.86 17.15
C ILE A 99 -7.32 -22.97 17.25
N GLY A 100 -6.82 -23.15 18.47
CA GLY A 100 -6.04 -24.33 18.86
C GLY A 100 -4.60 -24.28 18.37
N ARG A 101 -4.32 -24.85 17.19
CA ARG A 101 -2.96 -24.76 16.61
C ARG A 101 -2.79 -23.57 15.68
N PHE A 102 -3.87 -22.86 15.37
CA PHE A 102 -3.88 -21.75 14.42
C PHE A 102 -4.26 -20.46 15.14
N GLU A 103 -3.34 -19.50 15.14
CA GLU A 103 -3.53 -18.16 15.67
C GLU A 103 -3.26 -17.13 14.58
N ARG A 104 -4.07 -16.07 14.51
CA ARG A 104 -3.78 -14.92 13.65
C ARG A 104 -4.28 -13.61 14.23
N PHE A 105 -3.63 -12.52 13.86
CA PHE A 105 -4.12 -11.17 14.05
C PHE A 105 -3.59 -10.24 12.98
N ASN A 106 -4.26 -9.10 12.84
CA ASN A 106 -3.76 -7.97 12.07
C ASN A 106 -3.24 -6.91 13.04
N MET A 107 -2.18 -6.21 12.67
CA MET A 107 -1.76 -5.01 13.38
C MET A 107 -2.85 -3.94 13.27
N MET A 108 -3.08 -3.22 14.36
CA MET A 108 -4.02 -2.09 14.36
C MET A 108 -3.47 -0.89 13.60
N GLU A 109 -2.15 -0.75 13.52
CA GLU A 109 -1.51 0.27 12.70
C GLU A 109 -1.54 -0.13 11.22
N HIS A 110 -1.99 0.79 10.37
CA HIS A 110 -2.07 0.58 8.93
C HIS A 110 -0.84 1.18 8.23
N LEU A 111 -0.28 0.43 7.28
CA LEU A 111 0.83 0.86 6.44
C LEU A 111 0.38 1.90 5.40
N ASN A 112 -0.74 1.64 4.73
CA ASN A 112 -1.32 2.53 3.74
C ASN A 112 -2.82 2.27 3.59
N GLY A 113 -3.65 3.27 3.88
CA GLY A 113 -5.11 3.12 3.83
C GLY A 113 -5.59 1.95 4.68
N THR A 114 -6.11 0.90 4.03
CA THR A 114 -6.63 -0.32 4.68
C THR A 114 -5.62 -1.45 4.79
N ILE A 115 -4.39 -1.25 4.32
CA ILE A 115 -3.34 -2.27 4.31
C ILE A 115 -2.62 -2.30 5.65
N THR A 116 -2.46 -3.47 6.23
CA THR A 116 -1.78 -3.72 7.50
C THR A 116 -0.97 -5.02 7.43
N THR A 117 -0.14 -5.29 8.43
CA THR A 117 0.55 -6.58 8.56
C THR A 117 -0.31 -7.56 9.34
N GLN A 118 -0.53 -8.74 8.76
CA GLN A 118 -1.09 -9.89 9.45
C GLN A 118 0.04 -10.79 9.95
N TYR A 119 -0.10 -11.27 11.19
CA TYR A 119 0.76 -12.25 11.82
C TYR A 119 -0.04 -13.54 11.99
N VAL A 120 0.56 -14.67 11.61
CA VAL A 120 -0.07 -15.99 11.69
C VAL A 120 0.89 -16.99 12.29
N ARG A 121 0.38 -17.82 13.19
CA ARG A 121 1.07 -18.98 13.74
C ARG A 121 0.25 -20.24 13.45
N TYR A 122 0.90 -21.27 12.91
CA TYR A 122 0.33 -22.63 12.82
C TYR A 122 1.33 -23.64 13.41
N GLY A 123 1.01 -24.18 14.59
CA GLY A 123 1.90 -25.06 15.33
C GLY A 123 3.18 -24.32 15.75
N ASP A 124 4.31 -24.74 15.20
CA ASP A 124 5.63 -24.14 15.47
C ASP A 124 6.09 -23.17 14.37
N THR A 125 5.28 -22.97 13.33
CA THR A 125 5.63 -22.08 12.21
C THR A 125 4.91 -20.75 12.34
N CYS A 126 5.64 -19.65 12.23
CA CYS A 126 5.10 -18.30 12.26
C CYS A 126 5.42 -17.56 10.95
N LEU A 127 4.44 -16.81 10.44
CA LEU A 127 4.52 -16.01 9.23
C LEU A 127 3.99 -14.60 9.50
N CYS A 128 4.48 -13.62 8.74
CA CYS A 128 3.77 -12.36 8.57
C CYS A 128 3.76 -11.91 7.11
N LEU A 129 2.73 -11.15 6.74
CA LEU A 129 2.54 -10.60 5.40
C LEU A 129 1.63 -9.38 5.47
N ASN A 130 1.66 -8.55 4.42
CA ASN A 130 0.72 -7.45 4.28
C ASN A 130 -0.62 -7.95 3.74
N VAL A 131 -1.71 -7.45 4.30
CA VAL A 131 -3.08 -7.78 3.93
C VAL A 131 -3.91 -6.51 3.87
N ASP A 132 -4.97 -6.51 3.06
CA ASP A 132 -5.99 -5.46 3.06
C ASP A 132 -7.09 -5.84 4.05
N THR A 133 -7.35 -5.01 5.06
CA THR A 133 -8.36 -5.32 6.07
C THR A 133 -9.79 -5.38 5.52
N THR A 134 -10.03 -4.80 4.35
CA THR A 134 -11.34 -4.80 3.67
C THR A 134 -11.50 -5.96 2.67
N ASN A 135 -10.39 -6.57 2.23
CA ASN A 135 -10.38 -7.69 1.31
C ASN A 135 -9.79 -8.95 1.98
N LYS A 136 -10.68 -9.82 2.48
CA LYS A 136 -10.31 -11.05 3.18
C LYS A 136 -9.62 -12.08 2.29
N ASP A 137 -9.69 -11.96 0.97
CA ASP A 137 -8.99 -12.86 0.04
C ASP A 137 -7.47 -12.67 0.11
N THR A 138 -7.02 -11.51 0.62
CA THR A 138 -5.60 -11.24 0.89
C THR A 138 -5.10 -11.88 2.18
N TRP A 139 -5.97 -12.45 3.01
CA TRP A 139 -5.61 -12.93 4.34
C TRP A 139 -5.09 -14.37 4.31
N VAL A 140 -4.16 -14.66 5.21
CA VAL A 140 -3.78 -16.03 5.55
C VAL A 140 -4.83 -16.60 6.48
N THR A 141 -5.37 -17.73 6.05
CA THR A 141 -6.35 -18.54 6.75
C THR A 141 -5.74 -19.92 7.00
N ARG A 142 -6.43 -20.73 7.79
CA ARG A 142 -6.02 -22.12 8.00
C ARG A 142 -5.92 -22.91 6.69
N ASP A 143 -6.80 -22.61 5.73
CA ASP A 143 -6.94 -23.38 4.48
C ASP A 143 -5.87 -23.04 3.45
N ASN A 144 -5.33 -21.81 3.47
CA ASN A 144 -4.27 -21.39 2.53
C ASN A 144 -2.87 -21.30 3.16
N PHE A 145 -2.73 -21.61 4.45
CA PHE A 145 -1.47 -21.45 5.19
C PHE A 145 -0.29 -22.16 4.51
N GLU A 146 -0.46 -23.43 4.12
CA GLU A 146 0.62 -24.22 3.48
C GLU A 146 1.03 -23.65 2.13
N THR A 147 0.07 -23.16 1.35
CA THR A 147 0.33 -22.49 0.06
C THR A 147 1.15 -21.23 0.25
N VAL A 148 0.81 -20.42 1.25
CA VAL A 148 1.52 -19.17 1.58
C VAL A 148 2.91 -19.48 2.13
N LEU A 149 3.03 -20.48 3.00
CA LEU A 149 4.29 -20.93 3.57
C LEU A 149 5.30 -21.41 2.50
N ALA A 150 4.80 -22.07 1.46
CA ALA A 150 5.63 -22.54 0.34
C ALA A 150 6.26 -21.38 -0.46
N GLY A 151 5.58 -20.22 -0.52
CA GLY A 151 6.10 -19.00 -1.15
C GLY A 151 6.84 -18.05 -0.21
N ALA A 152 6.88 -18.36 1.09
CA ALA A 152 7.42 -17.45 2.11
C ALA A 152 8.95 -17.38 2.09
N ARG A 153 9.50 -16.18 2.28
CA ARG A 153 10.94 -15.91 2.41
C ARG A 153 11.39 -15.95 3.86
N ASP A 154 12.63 -16.35 4.11
CA ASP A 154 13.24 -16.24 5.44
C ASP A 154 13.55 -14.77 5.76
N ALA A 155 13.27 -14.34 7.00
CA ALA A 155 13.59 -12.99 7.46
C ALA A 155 15.11 -12.64 7.44
N ARG A 156 16.00 -13.60 7.12
CA ARG A 156 17.47 -13.47 7.19
C ARG A 156 18.17 -12.99 5.91
N ALA A 157 17.45 -12.54 4.87
CA ALA A 157 18.08 -12.22 3.59
C ALA A 157 18.27 -10.73 3.26
N GLU A 158 17.83 -9.78 4.09
CA GLU A 158 17.81 -8.34 3.73
C GLU A 158 18.68 -7.46 4.64
N THR A 159 19.88 -7.95 4.99
CA THR A 159 20.99 -7.09 5.46
C THR A 159 22.22 -7.39 4.62
N ALA A 160 22.34 -6.70 3.48
CA ALA A 160 23.55 -6.55 2.69
C ALA A 160 23.60 -5.14 2.14
#